data_AF-A0A3D3XAM3-F1
#
_entry.id   AF-A0A3D3XAM3-F1
#
_cell.length_a   1.000
_cell.length_b   1.000
_cell.length_c   1.000
_cell.angle_alpha   90.00
_cell.angle_beta   90.00
_cell.angle_gamma   90.00
#
_symmetry.space_group_name_H-M   'P 1'
#
loop_
_entity.id
_entity.type
_entity.pdbx_description
1 polymer ?
#
loop_
_entity_poly.entity_id
_entity_poly.type
_entity_poly.pdbx_seq_one_letter_code
_entity_poly.pdbx_strand_id
1 'polypeptide(L)'
;EVWTGLEGSKELENFQFDAAEKILALTEKGNTQIRLLQPWQNQVLPKLDYHHFPVVDMFFLEKDQLISLDREQNLAWGNIKTRIKSSPRRKDVDSLEGQAQKLFQIYKDQVLLYTTSNPDRARILERNGKVYHTLSLSSSGAVKVSPTGRYVMTADEDNRVQLFQSVLHQSSEDYLKKLNHYGAEETARRFQNQLPENSVSSKDISWKDENKTLKILEESLKVAETTQQWLEAESLAKEILILDPKNSQAKATLKRLKDNQDGLILEKGIKLLEEKQYAEAISLFKKISQDSPMHPDARNLIASADRDVQTALSLKNAEEQIRIGNWEGASIILQQILENDPANIRAKQLLEDAESTYFWSRIENTFYLVLIILLASAGLWWLYRKRQQLGSVFFNNNEEPVSLKTFPNVNLKEETPDTPSPDENRFTETLSKTSEFLNLAKKRDFSGEHATRLMDFEAEIKIISGKAHEPDADFKRLNTQLMVLMQTLRGLKFKGRPQQQKQKSGNKKKESKADQQKENYYQLLGVKPSASESEIRKAYHQKIKEYHPDKHQTTEFEWVREQAASMSQDLTKAYETLSDRSSRERYDATLI
;
A
#
# COMPACT_ATOMS: atom_id res chain seq x y z
N GLU A 1 -5.54 -8.95 26.05
CA GLU A 1 -6.46 -8.02 26.73
C GLU A 1 -6.49 -6.73 25.95
N VAL A 2 -7.67 -6.14 25.72
CA VAL A 2 -7.78 -4.81 25.10
C VAL A 2 -7.64 -3.78 26.21
N TRP A 3 -6.66 -2.90 26.11
CA TRP A 3 -6.44 -1.84 27.10
C TRP A 3 -7.55 -0.78 26.99
N THR A 4 -8.32 -0.62 28.07
CA THR A 4 -9.52 0.24 28.09
C THR A 4 -9.37 1.50 28.95
N GLY A 5 -8.25 1.70 29.67
CA GLY A 5 -8.07 2.90 30.48
C GLY A 5 -6.89 2.91 31.46
N LEU A 6 -6.78 4.03 32.18
CA LEU A 6 -5.84 4.26 33.29
C LEU A 6 -6.60 4.11 34.62
N GLU A 7 -5.93 3.73 35.71
CA GLU A 7 -6.52 3.80 37.06
C GLU A 7 -7.06 5.20 37.34
N GLY A 8 -8.33 5.31 37.77
CA GLY A 8 -9.00 6.58 38.06
C GLY A 8 -9.99 7.10 37.00
N SER A 9 -10.27 6.34 35.93
CA SER A 9 -11.33 6.69 34.97
C SER A 9 -12.73 6.67 35.60
N LYS A 10 -13.55 7.67 35.30
CA LYS A 10 -14.97 7.72 35.70
C LYS A 10 -15.81 6.71 34.89
N GLU A 11 -17.07 6.55 35.29
CA GLU A 11 -18.07 5.77 34.55
C GLU A 11 -18.07 6.19 33.07
N LEU A 12 -17.97 5.20 32.18
CA LEU A 12 -18.01 5.38 30.74
C LEU A 12 -19.43 5.79 30.35
N GLU A 13 -19.58 6.93 29.69
CA GLU A 13 -20.88 7.39 29.16
C GLU A 13 -21.15 6.73 27.81
N ASN A 14 -20.15 6.74 26.92
CA ASN A 14 -20.29 6.23 25.57
C ASN A 14 -18.94 5.80 24.97
N PHE A 15 -18.98 4.89 24.00
CA PHE A 15 -17.81 4.48 23.24
C PHE A 15 -18.21 4.10 21.82
N GLN A 16 -17.31 4.36 20.88
CA GLN A 16 -17.52 4.04 19.47
C GLN A 16 -16.19 3.69 18.79
N PHE A 17 -16.19 2.61 18.02
CA PHE A 17 -15.10 2.28 17.11
C PHE A 17 -15.24 3.01 15.77
N ASP A 18 -14.11 3.40 15.20
CA ASP A 18 -14.05 3.85 13.81
C ASP A 18 -14.33 2.69 12.85
N ALA A 19 -14.57 3.02 11.59
CA ALA A 19 -14.98 2.03 10.59
C ALA A 19 -13.93 0.93 10.34
N ALA A 20 -12.65 1.18 10.64
CA ALA A 20 -11.58 0.19 10.51
C ALA A 20 -11.24 -0.53 11.83
N GLU A 21 -12.00 -0.26 12.90
CA GLU A 21 -11.79 -0.72 14.28
C GLU A 21 -10.40 -0.37 14.85
N LYS A 22 -9.66 0.55 14.24
CA LYS A 22 -8.31 0.94 14.66
C LYS A 22 -8.33 1.97 15.78
N ILE A 23 -9.38 2.76 15.87
CA ILE A 23 -9.52 3.87 16.80
C ILE A 23 -10.80 3.66 17.60
N LEU A 24 -10.67 3.76 18.92
CA LEU A 24 -11.77 3.76 19.87
C LEU A 24 -11.92 5.17 20.43
N ALA A 25 -13.05 5.81 20.15
CA ALA A 25 -13.47 7.04 20.80
C ALA A 25 -14.29 6.70 22.05
N LEU A 26 -14.03 7.36 23.16
CA LEU A 26 -14.79 7.16 24.39
C LEU A 26 -14.99 8.47 25.16
N THR A 27 -16.14 8.56 25.82
CA THR A 27 -16.52 9.68 26.68
C THR A 27 -16.84 9.15 28.07
N GLU A 28 -16.50 9.95 29.06
CA GLU A 28 -16.78 9.67 30.47
C GLU A 28 -17.93 10.56 30.93
N LYS A 29 -18.71 10.07 31.89
CA LYS A 29 -19.87 10.77 32.42
C LYS A 29 -19.50 12.14 32.96
N GLY A 30 -20.16 13.17 32.42
CA GLY A 30 -19.92 14.57 32.79
C GLY A 30 -18.64 15.18 32.21
N ASN A 31 -17.92 14.47 31.33
CA ASN A 31 -16.70 14.97 30.69
C ASN A 31 -17.01 15.66 29.35
N THR A 32 -16.33 16.77 29.07
CA THR A 32 -16.46 17.55 27.83
C THR A 32 -15.54 17.04 26.72
N GLN A 33 -14.51 16.28 27.09
CA GLN A 33 -13.47 15.81 26.16
C GLN A 33 -13.78 14.40 25.65
N ILE A 34 -13.45 14.15 24.38
CA ILE A 34 -13.52 12.81 23.79
C ILE A 34 -12.12 12.20 23.82
N ARG A 35 -11.96 11.07 24.50
CA ARG A 35 -10.70 10.32 24.56
C ARG A 35 -10.60 9.43 23.32
N LEU A 36 -9.41 9.34 22.75
CA LEU A 36 -9.12 8.51 21.58
C LEU A 36 -8.05 7.50 21.94
N LEU A 37 -8.29 6.23 21.62
CA LEU A 37 -7.36 5.12 21.88
C LEU A 37 -7.11 4.33 20.59
N GLN A 38 -5.92 3.75 20.48
CA GLN A 38 -5.63 2.71 19.49
C GLN A 38 -5.44 1.39 20.24
N PRO A 39 -6.54 0.63 20.45
CA PRO A 39 -6.55 -0.50 21.38
C PRO A 39 -5.52 -1.58 21.03
N TRP A 40 -5.31 -1.85 19.74
CA TRP A 40 -4.39 -2.86 19.24
C TRP A 40 -2.91 -2.46 19.34
N GLN A 41 -2.65 -1.16 19.48
CA GLN A 41 -1.30 -0.59 19.64
C GLN A 41 -1.02 -0.17 21.08
N ASN A 42 -2.00 -0.36 21.98
CA ASN A 42 -1.96 0.09 23.36
C ASN A 42 -1.56 1.57 23.50
N GLN A 43 -2.04 2.41 22.58
CA GLN A 43 -1.63 3.81 22.47
C GLN A 43 -2.79 4.75 22.80
N VAL A 44 -2.53 5.75 23.64
CA VAL A 44 -3.45 6.85 23.92
C VAL A 44 -3.17 7.98 22.95
N LEU A 45 -4.19 8.38 22.20
CA LEU A 45 -4.12 9.58 21.37
C LEU A 45 -4.57 10.81 22.18
N PRO A 46 -4.07 12.00 21.86
CA PRO A 46 -4.45 13.20 22.60
C PRO A 46 -5.95 13.47 22.42
N LYS A 47 -6.62 13.86 23.52
CA LYS A 47 -8.07 14.05 23.60
C LYS A 47 -8.58 15.13 22.64
N LEU A 48 -9.87 15.10 22.32
CA LEU A 48 -10.55 16.09 21.48
C LEU A 48 -11.42 17.01 22.35
N ASP A 49 -11.22 18.32 22.18
CA ASP A 49 -11.94 19.38 22.90
C ASP A 49 -13.02 20.01 22.02
N TYR A 50 -13.93 19.18 21.52
CA TYR A 50 -14.98 19.63 20.60
C TYR A 50 -16.13 20.35 21.28
N HIS A 51 -16.34 20.13 22.58
CA HIS A 51 -17.47 20.67 23.31
C HIS A 51 -17.03 21.43 24.56
N HIS A 52 -17.84 22.42 24.93
CA HIS A 52 -17.73 23.11 26.22
C HIS A 52 -18.61 22.46 27.29
N PHE A 53 -19.56 21.63 26.88
CA PHE A 53 -20.48 20.90 27.74
C PHE A 53 -20.24 19.39 27.64
N PRO A 54 -20.72 18.59 28.62
CA PRO A 54 -20.49 17.15 28.61
C PRO A 54 -21.00 16.48 27.34
N VAL A 55 -20.18 15.62 26.75
CA VAL A 55 -20.52 14.87 25.54
C VAL A 55 -21.40 13.69 25.92
N VAL A 56 -22.53 13.57 25.23
CA VAL A 56 -23.54 12.54 25.52
C VAL A 56 -23.42 11.39 24.52
N ASP A 57 -23.31 11.72 23.23
CA ASP A 57 -23.27 10.71 22.19
C ASP A 57 -22.40 11.13 21.01
N MET A 58 -21.89 10.15 20.28
CA MET A 58 -21.00 10.36 19.14
C MET A 58 -20.99 9.14 18.22
N PHE A 59 -20.71 9.38 16.94
CA PHE A 59 -20.46 8.29 16.01
C PHE A 59 -19.47 8.68 14.91
N PHE A 60 -18.78 7.69 14.37
CA PHE A 60 -17.91 7.88 13.19
C PHE A 60 -18.74 7.82 11.91
N LEU A 61 -18.59 8.83 11.06
CA LEU A 61 -19.22 8.87 9.74
C LEU A 61 -18.38 8.07 8.73
N GLU A 62 -17.09 8.40 8.68
CA GLU A 62 -16.07 7.83 7.81
C GLU A 62 -14.76 7.73 8.59
N LYS A 63 -13.71 7.26 7.93
CA LYS A 63 -12.36 7.27 8.49
C LYS A 63 -11.97 8.69 8.90
N ASP A 64 -11.54 8.83 10.15
CA ASP A 64 -11.12 10.10 10.76
C ASP A 64 -12.21 11.17 10.99
N GLN A 65 -13.48 10.95 10.60
CA GLN A 65 -14.57 11.92 10.76
C GLN A 65 -15.52 11.51 11.89
N LEU A 66 -15.64 12.36 12.90
CA LEU A 66 -16.44 12.13 14.10
C LEU A 66 -17.53 13.19 14.22
N ILE A 67 -18.77 12.74 14.47
CA ILE A 67 -19.89 13.61 14.83
C ILE A 67 -20.17 13.38 16.31
N SER A 68 -20.26 14.46 17.08
CA SER A 68 -20.52 14.41 18.52
C SER A 68 -21.59 15.42 18.94
N LEU A 69 -22.34 15.04 19.98
CA LEU A 69 -23.45 15.79 20.57
C LEU A 69 -23.18 16.01 22.05
N ASP A 70 -23.26 17.26 22.50
CA ASP A 70 -23.23 17.58 23.93
C ASP A 70 -24.62 17.72 24.54
N ARG A 71 -24.64 17.77 25.87
CA ARG A 71 -25.85 17.86 26.70
C ARG A 71 -26.71 19.10 26.41
N GLU A 72 -26.09 20.19 25.96
CA GLU A 72 -26.75 21.46 25.56
C GLU A 72 -27.15 21.46 24.08
N GLN A 73 -27.22 20.26 23.48
CA GLN A 73 -27.70 20.01 22.13
C GLN A 73 -26.80 20.62 21.04
N ASN A 74 -25.54 20.92 21.34
CA ASN A 74 -24.60 21.39 20.32
C ASN A 74 -23.98 20.21 19.60
N LEU A 75 -23.97 20.29 18.27
CA LEU A 75 -23.35 19.31 17.40
C LEU A 75 -21.98 19.80 16.90
N ALA A 76 -21.03 18.89 16.85
CA ALA A 76 -19.72 19.12 16.26
C ALA A 76 -19.42 18.03 15.23
N TRP A 77 -18.98 18.46 14.05
CA TRP A 77 -18.38 17.61 13.01
C TRP A 77 -16.90 17.88 13.03
N GLY A 78 -16.09 16.92 13.43
CA GLY A 78 -14.65 17.12 13.54
C GLY A 78 -13.84 16.00 12.93
N ASN A 79 -12.68 16.38 12.41
CA ASN A 79 -11.69 15.43 11.96
C ASN A 79 -10.71 15.14 13.10
N ILE A 80 -10.58 13.87 13.48
CA ILE A 80 -9.78 13.45 14.64
C ILE A 80 -8.27 13.65 14.43
N LYS A 81 -7.79 13.69 13.18
CA LYS A 81 -6.38 13.90 12.84
C LYS A 81 -6.02 15.37 12.80
N THR A 82 -6.77 16.16 12.04
CA THR A 82 -6.50 17.61 11.93
C THR A 82 -6.96 18.36 13.17
N ARG A 83 -7.83 17.75 13.99
CA ARG A 83 -8.45 18.34 15.20
C ARG A 83 -9.32 19.56 14.90
N ILE A 84 -9.65 19.79 13.64
CA ILE A 84 -10.53 20.87 13.21
C ILE A 84 -11.98 20.40 13.36
N LYS A 85 -12.81 21.22 14.00
CA LYS A 85 -14.24 21.01 14.11
C LYS A 85 -15.01 22.09 13.35
N SER A 86 -16.19 21.72 12.88
CA SER A 86 -17.21 22.62 12.37
C SER A 86 -18.50 22.38 13.15
N SER A 87 -19.21 23.45 13.46
CA SER A 87 -20.50 23.39 14.14
C SER A 87 -21.51 24.24 13.35
N PRO A 88 -22.80 23.86 13.37
CA PRO A 88 -23.82 24.59 12.65
C PRO A 88 -23.98 25.97 13.29
N ARG A 89 -24.11 27.01 12.45
CA ARG A 89 -24.44 28.34 12.95
C ARG A 89 -25.91 28.34 13.36
N ARG A 90 -26.18 28.28 14.67
CA ARG A 90 -27.55 28.50 15.19
C ARG A 90 -27.98 29.93 14.90
N LYS A 91 -29.01 30.09 14.05
CA LYS A 91 -29.68 31.37 13.82
C LYS A 91 -30.84 31.59 14.80
N ASP A 92 -31.41 30.51 15.31
CA ASP A 92 -32.57 30.55 16.20
C ASP A 92 -32.07 30.47 17.64
N VAL A 93 -32.07 31.62 18.32
CA VAL A 93 -31.84 31.77 19.77
C VAL A 93 -33.16 31.53 20.51
N ASP A 94 -33.89 30.49 20.11
CA ASP A 94 -34.95 29.98 20.98
C ASP A 94 -34.28 29.00 21.93
N SER A 95 -34.42 29.25 23.23
CA SER A 95 -33.94 28.38 24.30
C SER A 95 -34.49 26.98 24.08
N LEU A 96 -33.66 26.09 23.52
CA LEU A 96 -34.06 24.73 23.28
C LEU A 96 -34.22 24.05 24.64
N GLU A 97 -35.47 23.83 25.03
CA GLU A 97 -35.76 23.11 26.25
C GLU A 97 -35.20 21.68 26.16
N GLY A 98 -34.76 21.18 27.32
CA GLY A 98 -34.30 19.81 27.51
C GLY A 98 -32.81 19.58 27.29
N GLN A 99 -32.37 18.40 27.70
CA GLN A 99 -30.98 17.97 27.63
C GLN A 99 -30.84 16.81 26.66
N ALA A 100 -29.87 16.90 25.74
CA ALA A 100 -29.62 15.83 24.79
C ALA A 100 -29.32 14.50 25.49
N GLN A 101 -29.82 13.39 24.94
CA GLN A 101 -29.68 12.04 25.49
C GLN A 101 -29.07 11.05 24.51
N LYS A 102 -29.46 11.11 23.23
CA LYS A 102 -28.99 10.14 22.24
C LYS A 102 -28.94 10.76 20.85
N LEU A 103 -27.99 10.30 20.05
CA LEU A 103 -27.79 10.72 18.67
C LEU A 103 -27.95 9.52 17.73
N PHE A 104 -28.63 9.74 16.61
CA PHE A 104 -28.89 8.75 15.58
C PHE A 104 -28.58 9.31 14.20
N GLN A 105 -28.00 8.45 13.37
CA GLN A 105 -27.79 8.69 11.97
C GLN A 105 -29.01 8.22 11.17
N ILE A 106 -29.67 9.13 10.43
CA ILE A 106 -30.71 8.78 9.46
C ILE A 106 -30.09 8.65 8.07
N TYR A 107 -29.37 9.68 7.62
CA TYR A 107 -28.72 9.65 6.31
C TYR A 107 -27.38 10.38 6.33
N LYS A 108 -26.29 9.60 6.24
CA LYS A 108 -24.90 10.09 6.21
C LYS A 108 -24.67 11.14 7.30
N ASP A 109 -24.09 12.29 6.98
CA ASP A 109 -23.93 13.44 7.86
C ASP A 109 -25.00 14.51 7.62
N GLN A 110 -25.93 14.24 6.71
CA GLN A 110 -26.90 15.21 6.22
C GLN A 110 -28.14 15.28 7.10
N VAL A 111 -28.65 14.12 7.53
CA VAL A 111 -29.87 14.04 8.36
C VAL A 111 -29.58 13.26 9.63
N LEU A 112 -29.74 13.97 10.75
CA LEU A 112 -29.51 13.45 12.10
C LEU A 112 -30.80 13.51 12.90
N LEU A 113 -30.92 12.59 13.85
CA LEU A 113 -31.96 12.63 14.87
C LEU A 113 -31.28 12.61 16.24
N TYR A 114 -31.64 13.53 17.12
CA TYR A 114 -31.29 13.41 18.53
C TYR A 114 -32.52 13.44 19.42
N THR A 115 -32.38 12.87 20.61
CA THR A 115 -33.42 12.95 21.64
C THR A 115 -33.03 13.88 22.77
N THR A 116 -34.03 14.52 23.35
CA THR A 116 -33.90 15.33 24.57
C THR A 116 -34.67 14.68 25.71
N SER A 117 -34.29 14.99 26.94
CA SER A 117 -35.09 14.77 28.15
C SER A 117 -35.49 16.11 28.75
N ASN A 118 -36.65 16.17 29.40
CA ASN A 118 -37.20 17.37 30.05
C ASN A 118 -37.28 18.62 29.12
N PRO A 119 -38.06 18.58 28.02
CA PRO A 119 -39.05 17.57 27.67
C PRO A 119 -38.50 16.42 26.80
N ASP A 120 -39.15 15.25 26.89
CA ASP A 120 -38.83 14.08 26.08
C ASP A 120 -39.27 14.28 24.62
N ARG A 121 -38.32 14.57 23.75
CA ARG A 121 -38.59 14.85 22.33
C ARG A 121 -37.55 14.21 21.42
N ALA A 122 -37.95 13.80 20.22
CA ALA A 122 -37.04 13.50 19.11
C ALA A 122 -37.01 14.67 18.14
N ARG A 123 -35.82 15.11 17.75
CA ARG A 123 -35.62 16.21 16.81
C ARG A 123 -34.83 15.74 15.61
N ILE A 124 -35.40 15.93 14.43
CA ILE A 124 -34.78 15.60 13.15
C ILE A 124 -34.25 16.89 12.55
N LEU A 125 -32.97 16.90 12.17
CA LEU A 125 -32.31 18.09 11.66
C LEU A 125 -31.34 17.79 10.51
N GLU A 126 -30.97 18.85 9.80
CA GLU A 126 -29.93 18.82 8.79
C GLU A 126 -28.53 19.13 9.33
N ARG A 127 -27.51 18.85 8.52
CA ARG A 127 -26.11 19.29 8.74
C ARG A 127 -25.96 20.77 9.05
N ASN A 128 -26.79 21.63 8.44
CA ASN A 128 -26.77 23.08 8.68
C ASN A 128 -27.41 23.50 10.02
N GLY A 129 -27.93 22.55 10.81
CA GLY A 129 -28.56 22.79 12.11
C GLY A 129 -30.07 23.06 12.06
N LYS A 130 -30.67 23.12 10.86
CA LYS A 130 -32.11 23.36 10.68
C LYS A 130 -32.92 22.14 11.12
N VAL A 131 -33.86 22.36 12.03
CA VAL A 131 -34.77 21.32 12.53
C VAL A 131 -35.99 21.21 11.59
N TYR A 132 -36.31 20.00 11.16
CA TYR A 132 -37.48 19.70 10.30
C TYR A 132 -38.70 19.32 11.11
N HIS A 133 -38.51 18.37 12.02
CA HIS A 133 -39.58 17.79 12.81
C HIS A 133 -39.14 17.65 14.24
N THR A 134 -40.06 17.98 15.15
CA THR A 134 -39.96 17.69 16.56
C THR A 134 -41.13 16.79 16.92
N LEU A 135 -40.84 15.62 17.47
CA LEU A 135 -41.82 14.63 17.90
C LEU A 135 -41.79 14.54 19.42
N SER A 136 -42.95 14.59 20.06
CA SER A 136 -43.08 14.25 21.49
C SER A 136 -42.89 12.74 21.69
N LEU A 137 -42.16 12.36 22.74
CA LEU A 137 -41.88 10.97 23.07
C LEU A 137 -42.42 10.65 24.47
N SER A 138 -42.77 9.38 24.73
CA SER A 138 -43.05 8.91 26.10
C SER A 138 -41.81 8.92 27.00
N SER A 139 -40.63 8.76 26.40
CA SER A 139 -39.34 8.92 27.06
C SER A 139 -38.26 9.23 26.03
N SER A 140 -37.15 9.85 26.45
CA SER A 140 -35.98 10.10 25.60
C SER A 140 -35.39 8.86 24.91
N GLY A 141 -35.69 7.65 25.42
CA GLY A 141 -35.28 6.37 24.83
C GLY A 141 -36.30 5.74 23.87
N ALA A 142 -37.51 6.28 23.77
CA ALA A 142 -38.63 5.75 23.00
C ALA A 142 -38.53 6.00 21.48
N VAL A 143 -37.31 5.99 20.94
CA VAL A 143 -37.05 6.10 19.49
C VAL A 143 -36.02 5.07 19.06
N LYS A 144 -36.23 4.50 17.87
CA LYS A 144 -35.26 3.68 17.16
C LYS A 144 -35.24 4.02 15.68
N VAL A 145 -34.05 3.99 15.10
CA VAL A 145 -33.82 4.18 13.67
C VAL A 145 -33.37 2.84 13.09
N SER A 146 -33.98 2.43 11.98
CA SER A 146 -33.56 1.23 11.24
C SER A 146 -32.11 1.34 10.77
N PRO A 147 -31.39 0.23 10.53
CA PRO A 147 -29.97 0.30 10.15
C PRO A 147 -29.69 1.10 8.87
N THR A 148 -30.63 1.15 7.94
CA THR A 148 -30.52 1.93 6.70
C THR A 148 -30.99 3.38 6.87
N GLY A 149 -31.58 3.73 8.01
CA GLY A 149 -32.25 5.02 8.22
C GLY A 149 -33.63 5.16 7.56
N ARG A 150 -34.08 4.14 6.81
CA ARG A 150 -35.36 4.17 6.08
C ARG A 150 -36.58 4.27 6.98
N TYR A 151 -36.53 3.67 8.15
CA TYR A 151 -37.63 3.71 9.11
C TYR A 151 -37.18 4.28 10.44
N VAL A 152 -38.01 5.14 11.02
CA VAL A 152 -37.86 5.65 12.38
C VAL A 152 -39.12 5.26 13.14
N MET A 153 -38.96 4.54 14.24
CA MET A 153 -40.07 4.13 15.09
C MET A 153 -40.00 4.92 16.39
N THR A 154 -41.11 5.52 16.80
CA THR A 154 -41.24 6.28 18.05
C THR A 154 -42.42 5.77 18.88
N ALA A 155 -42.40 5.99 20.19
CA ALA A 155 -43.60 5.95 21.00
C ALA A 155 -43.87 7.35 21.56
N ASP A 156 -45.08 7.86 21.32
CA ASP A 156 -45.52 9.18 21.80
C ASP A 156 -45.90 9.15 23.30
N GLU A 157 -46.26 10.31 23.86
CA GLU A 157 -46.66 10.46 25.27
C GLU A 157 -47.87 9.58 25.67
N ASP A 158 -48.72 9.21 24.70
CA ASP A 158 -49.87 8.32 24.89
C ASP A 158 -49.47 6.82 24.75
N ASN A 159 -48.17 6.52 24.66
CA ASN A 159 -47.61 5.20 24.37
C ASN A 159 -48.07 4.58 23.04
N ARG A 160 -48.48 5.40 22.07
CA ARG A 160 -48.79 4.93 20.71
C ARG A 160 -47.51 4.81 19.91
N VAL A 161 -47.29 3.63 19.34
CA VAL A 161 -46.15 3.37 18.47
C VAL A 161 -46.44 3.91 17.07
N GLN A 162 -45.58 4.78 16.58
CA GLN A 162 -45.65 5.37 15.25
C GLN A 162 -44.43 4.95 14.45
N LEU A 163 -44.65 4.60 13.18
CA LEU A 163 -43.59 4.25 12.23
C LEU A 163 -43.53 5.29 11.13
N PHE A 164 -42.42 6.01 11.07
CA PHE A 164 -42.11 7.00 10.05
C PHE A 164 -41.20 6.38 9.00
N GLN A 165 -41.42 6.73 7.75
CA GLN A 165 -40.55 6.36 6.64
C GLN A 165 -39.75 7.58 6.19
N SER A 166 -38.43 7.49 6.25
CA SER A 166 -37.52 8.48 5.69
C SER A 166 -37.37 8.28 4.19
N VAL A 167 -37.46 9.37 3.44
CA VAL A 167 -37.17 9.39 1.99
C VAL A 167 -35.67 9.19 1.77
N LEU A 168 -34.85 9.91 2.55
CA LEU A 168 -33.39 9.79 2.51
C LEU A 168 -32.96 8.63 3.41
N HIS A 169 -32.36 7.61 2.80
CA HIS A 169 -31.89 6.42 3.50
C HIS A 169 -30.72 5.79 2.75
N GLN A 170 -29.89 5.05 3.46
CA GLN A 170 -28.83 4.24 2.86
C GLN A 170 -29.46 3.09 2.06
N SER A 171 -28.84 2.73 0.94
CA SER A 171 -29.31 1.60 0.15
C SER A 171 -29.14 0.29 0.91
N SER A 172 -30.04 -0.67 0.70
CA SER A 172 -29.90 -2.01 1.29
C SER A 172 -28.62 -2.72 0.85
N GLU A 173 -28.13 -2.43 -0.37
CA GLU A 173 -26.86 -2.96 -0.89
C GLU A 173 -25.65 -2.43 -0.13
N ASP A 174 -25.62 -1.13 0.18
CA ASP A 174 -24.51 -0.53 0.93
C ASP A 174 -24.45 -1.05 2.36
N TYR A 175 -25.62 -1.25 2.99
CA TYR A 175 -25.70 -1.90 4.29
C TYR A 175 -25.20 -3.36 4.26
N LEU A 176 -25.55 -4.12 3.21
CA LEU A 176 -25.03 -5.48 3.01
C LEU A 176 -23.51 -5.51 2.79
N LYS A 177 -22.97 -4.60 1.98
CA LYS A 177 -21.52 -4.44 1.79
C LYS A 177 -20.83 -4.15 3.12
N LYS A 178 -21.43 -3.27 3.94
CA LYS A 178 -20.91 -2.92 5.27
C LYS A 178 -20.90 -4.15 6.19
N LEU A 179 -21.99 -4.91 6.25
CA LEU A 179 -22.04 -6.15 7.05
C LEU A 179 -21.00 -7.18 6.61
N ASN A 180 -20.86 -7.41 5.30
CA ASN A 180 -19.86 -8.33 4.76
C ASN A 180 -18.42 -7.85 5.04
N HIS A 181 -18.18 -6.53 4.94
CA HIS A 181 -16.88 -5.94 5.26
C HIS A 181 -16.48 -6.18 6.73
N TYR A 182 -17.44 -6.12 7.66
CA TYR A 182 -17.23 -6.42 9.08
C TYR A 182 -17.23 -7.91 9.41
N GLY A 183 -17.32 -8.81 8.41
CA GLY A 183 -17.40 -10.25 8.64
C GLY A 183 -18.71 -10.71 9.28
N ALA A 184 -19.76 -9.87 9.29
CA ALA A 184 -21.08 -10.20 9.82
C ALA A 184 -21.93 -10.97 8.79
N GLU A 185 -21.36 -12.05 8.23
CA GLU A 185 -21.91 -12.80 7.09
C GLU A 185 -23.31 -13.38 7.36
N GLU A 186 -23.54 -13.93 8.56
CA GLU A 186 -24.85 -14.50 8.90
C GLU A 186 -25.93 -13.41 9.05
N THR A 187 -25.56 -12.24 9.58
CA THR A 187 -26.46 -11.08 9.65
C THR A 187 -26.76 -10.54 8.26
N ALA A 188 -25.75 -10.44 7.40
CA ALA A 188 -25.92 -10.07 5.99
C ALA A 188 -26.85 -11.05 5.26
N ARG A 189 -26.63 -12.36 5.42
CA ARG A 189 -27.47 -13.41 4.82
C ARG A 189 -28.92 -13.30 5.29
N ARG A 190 -29.16 -13.15 6.60
CA ARG A 190 -30.51 -12.99 7.15
C ARG A 190 -31.20 -11.73 6.64
N PHE A 191 -30.48 -10.61 6.60
CA PHE A 191 -31.00 -9.36 6.07
C PHE A 191 -31.33 -9.50 4.57
N GLN A 192 -30.44 -10.11 3.79
CA GLN A 192 -30.65 -10.36 2.37
C GLN A 192 -31.91 -11.23 2.11
N ASN A 193 -32.11 -12.28 2.91
CA ASN A 193 -33.30 -13.14 2.80
C ASN A 193 -34.62 -12.43 3.16
N GLN A 194 -34.55 -11.31 3.89
CA GLN A 194 -35.71 -10.48 4.22
C GLN A 194 -35.98 -9.39 3.18
N LEU A 195 -35.05 -9.16 2.25
CA LEU A 195 -35.30 -8.28 1.11
C LEU A 195 -36.25 -8.99 0.15
N PRO A 196 -37.26 -8.31 -0.40
CA PRO A 196 -38.17 -8.92 -1.36
C PRO A 196 -37.40 -9.48 -2.56
N GLU A 197 -37.69 -10.74 -2.96
CA GLU A 197 -36.99 -11.51 -4.01
C GLU A 197 -36.97 -10.83 -5.40
N ASN A 198 -37.75 -9.77 -5.56
CA ASN A 198 -37.69 -8.87 -6.70
C ASN A 198 -37.33 -7.48 -6.18
N SER A 199 -36.17 -6.94 -6.58
CA SER A 199 -35.97 -5.50 -6.73
C SER A 199 -36.93 -5.00 -7.82
N VAL A 200 -38.20 -4.91 -7.49
CA VAL A 200 -39.28 -4.46 -8.37
C VAL A 200 -38.98 -3.03 -8.77
N SER A 201 -38.62 -2.87 -10.04
CA SER A 201 -38.96 -1.75 -10.91
C SER A 201 -39.97 -0.81 -10.25
N SER A 202 -39.54 0.42 -9.99
CA SER A 202 -40.38 1.54 -9.54
C SER A 202 -41.76 1.51 -10.20
N LYS A 203 -42.79 1.24 -9.39
CA LYS A 203 -44.15 1.71 -9.66
C LYS A 203 -44.92 1.91 -8.36
N ASP A 204 -45.47 3.12 -8.31
CA ASP A 204 -46.62 3.58 -7.56
C ASP A 204 -46.50 3.63 -6.04
N ILE A 205 -45.92 4.75 -5.57
CA ILE A 205 -46.41 5.37 -4.35
C ILE A 205 -46.68 6.84 -4.66
N SER A 206 -47.89 7.29 -4.34
CA SER A 206 -48.43 8.63 -4.59
C SER A 206 -48.01 9.58 -3.47
N TRP A 207 -47.38 10.72 -3.78
CA TRP A 207 -46.84 11.65 -2.77
C TRP A 207 -47.27 13.10 -2.97
N LYS A 208 -47.74 13.74 -1.90
CA LYS A 208 -48.07 15.18 -1.85
C LYS A 208 -46.87 16.06 -1.40
N ASP A 209 -45.75 15.48 -0.97
CA ASP A 209 -44.59 16.19 -0.39
C ASP A 209 -43.31 16.19 -1.27
N GLU A 210 -43.29 15.51 -2.43
CA GLU A 210 -42.15 15.44 -3.36
C GLU A 210 -41.65 16.82 -3.83
N ASN A 211 -42.54 17.81 -3.93
CA ASN A 211 -42.21 19.13 -4.46
C ASN A 211 -41.23 19.94 -3.60
N LYS A 212 -41.08 19.66 -2.30
CA LYS A 212 -40.12 20.38 -1.44
C LYS A 212 -38.72 19.77 -1.51
N THR A 213 -38.61 18.43 -1.46
CA THR A 213 -37.34 17.71 -1.53
C THR A 213 -36.71 17.83 -2.92
N LEU A 214 -37.51 17.70 -3.98
CA LEU A 214 -37.04 17.91 -5.35
C LEU A 214 -36.45 19.31 -5.52
N LYS A 215 -37.14 20.33 -4.99
CA LYS A 215 -36.68 21.72 -5.06
C LYS A 215 -35.37 21.97 -4.31
N ILE A 216 -35.16 21.31 -3.17
CA ILE A 216 -33.90 21.40 -2.41
C ILE A 216 -32.74 20.77 -3.21
N LEU A 217 -32.96 19.59 -3.78
CA LEU A 217 -31.97 18.92 -4.60
C LEU A 217 -31.67 19.71 -5.88
N GLU A 218 -32.68 20.31 -6.51
CA GLU A 218 -32.49 21.21 -7.66
C GLU A 218 -31.68 22.47 -7.30
N GLU A 219 -31.89 23.02 -6.10
CA GLU A 219 -31.15 24.17 -5.60
C GLU A 219 -29.70 23.81 -5.25
N SER A 220 -29.47 22.68 -4.58
CA SER A 220 -28.11 22.21 -4.30
C SER A 220 -27.36 21.82 -5.57
N LEU A 221 -28.05 21.20 -6.54
CA LEU A 221 -27.50 20.92 -7.87
C LEU A 221 -27.05 22.21 -8.55
N LYS A 222 -27.88 23.26 -8.48
CA LYS A 222 -27.53 24.57 -9.05
C LYS A 222 -26.31 25.18 -8.36
N VAL A 223 -26.23 25.07 -7.03
CA VAL A 223 -25.05 25.53 -6.27
C VAL A 223 -23.80 24.78 -6.72
N ALA A 224 -23.84 23.44 -6.73
CA ALA A 224 -22.73 22.59 -7.15
C ALA A 224 -22.26 22.90 -8.60
N GLU A 225 -23.20 23.21 -9.50
CA GLU A 225 -22.85 23.66 -10.86
C GLU A 225 -22.15 25.02 -10.87
N THR A 226 -22.64 25.99 -10.08
CA THR A 226 -22.03 27.32 -10.00
C THR A 226 -20.65 27.31 -9.35
N THR A 227 -20.43 26.42 -8.39
CA THR A 227 -19.15 26.23 -7.70
C THR A 227 -18.20 25.27 -8.43
N GLN A 228 -18.62 24.73 -9.59
CA GLN A 228 -17.85 23.78 -10.39
C GLN A 228 -17.47 22.49 -9.65
N GLN A 229 -18.30 22.04 -8.71
CA GLN A 229 -18.16 20.77 -7.99
C GLN A 229 -18.83 19.66 -8.79
N TRP A 230 -18.14 19.18 -9.83
CA TRP A 230 -18.72 18.30 -10.85
C TRP A 230 -19.06 16.91 -10.32
N LEU A 231 -18.30 16.38 -9.36
CA LEU A 231 -18.58 15.11 -8.70
C LEU A 231 -19.89 15.17 -7.89
N GLU A 232 -20.06 16.25 -7.14
CA GLU A 232 -21.27 16.49 -6.35
C GLU A 232 -22.48 16.73 -7.27
N ALA A 233 -22.30 17.51 -8.34
CA ALA A 233 -23.32 17.72 -9.36
C ALA A 233 -23.73 16.41 -10.07
N GLU A 234 -22.79 15.49 -10.35
CA GLU A 234 -23.10 14.17 -10.92
C GLU A 234 -23.97 13.34 -9.97
N SER A 235 -23.62 13.32 -8.68
CA SER A 235 -24.36 12.60 -7.65
C SER A 235 -25.78 13.15 -7.49
N LEU A 236 -25.91 14.48 -7.32
CA LEU A 236 -27.18 15.16 -7.14
C LEU A 236 -28.08 15.01 -8.38
N ALA A 237 -27.53 15.10 -9.59
CA ALA A 237 -28.32 14.91 -10.81
C ALA A 237 -28.86 13.48 -10.93
N LYS A 238 -28.08 12.46 -10.55
CA LYS A 238 -28.57 11.07 -10.53
C LYS A 238 -29.66 10.89 -9.48
N GLU A 239 -29.49 11.48 -8.30
CA GLU A 239 -30.46 11.43 -7.21
C GLU A 239 -31.79 12.10 -7.60
N ILE A 240 -31.73 13.27 -8.26
CA ILE A 240 -32.92 13.94 -8.81
C ILE A 240 -33.62 13.08 -9.86
N LEU A 241 -32.89 12.38 -10.73
CA LEU A 241 -33.51 11.53 -11.76
C LEU A 241 -34.12 10.24 -11.22
N ILE A 242 -33.72 9.79 -10.04
CA ILE A 242 -34.39 8.71 -9.32
C ILE A 242 -35.76 9.20 -8.82
N LEU A 243 -35.85 10.44 -8.35
CA LEU A 243 -37.07 11.04 -7.80
C LEU A 243 -38.02 11.55 -8.89
N ASP A 244 -37.51 12.33 -9.84
CA ASP A 244 -38.22 12.78 -11.04
C ASP A 244 -37.44 12.37 -12.30
N PRO A 245 -37.78 11.21 -12.90
CA PRO A 245 -37.16 10.74 -14.13
C PRO A 245 -37.36 11.68 -15.34
N LYS A 246 -38.27 12.65 -15.26
CA LYS A 246 -38.53 13.63 -16.33
C LYS A 246 -37.83 14.97 -16.10
N ASN A 247 -37.13 15.15 -14.98
CA ASN A 247 -36.48 16.40 -14.63
C ASN A 247 -35.50 16.87 -15.72
N SER A 248 -35.79 18.02 -16.32
CA SER A 248 -35.00 18.56 -17.43
C SER A 248 -33.65 19.11 -16.98
N GLN A 249 -33.57 19.66 -15.76
CA GLN A 249 -32.35 20.26 -15.22
C GLN A 249 -31.30 19.18 -14.98
N ALA A 250 -31.64 18.12 -14.25
CA ALA A 250 -30.72 17.02 -13.97
C ALA A 250 -30.24 16.28 -15.24
N LYS A 251 -31.12 16.08 -16.23
CA LYS A 251 -30.71 15.54 -17.55
C LYS A 251 -29.73 16.46 -18.27
N ALA A 252 -29.98 17.78 -18.26
CA ALA A 252 -29.08 18.75 -18.86
C ALA A 252 -27.73 18.80 -18.15
N THR A 253 -27.70 18.65 -16.82
CA THR A 253 -26.47 18.55 -16.04
C THR A 253 -25.66 17.32 -16.40
N LEU A 254 -26.28 16.12 -16.42
CA LEU A 254 -25.59 14.90 -16.82
C LEU A 254 -25.08 14.96 -18.26
N LYS A 255 -25.81 15.63 -19.16
CA LYS A 255 -25.34 15.88 -20.53
C LYS A 255 -24.11 16.79 -20.53
N ARG A 256 -24.14 17.91 -19.81
CA ARG A 256 -22.99 18.83 -19.65
C ARG A 256 -21.77 18.14 -19.01
N LEU A 257 -21.99 17.28 -18.02
CA LEU A 257 -20.93 16.46 -17.41
C LEU A 257 -20.36 15.42 -18.38
N LYS A 258 -21.17 14.93 -19.31
CA LYS A 258 -20.69 14.06 -20.40
C LYS A 258 -19.86 14.82 -21.42
N ASP A 259 -20.08 16.12 -21.57
CA ASP A 259 -19.26 16.99 -22.41
C ASP A 259 -17.99 17.48 -21.66
N ASN A 260 -18.03 17.58 -20.31
CA ASN A 260 -16.91 17.93 -19.43
C ASN A 260 -16.36 16.71 -18.67
N GLN A 261 -16.16 15.58 -19.37
CA GLN A 261 -15.64 14.35 -18.77
C GLN A 261 -14.26 14.54 -18.14
N ASP A 262 -13.42 15.38 -18.74
CA ASP A 262 -12.05 15.60 -18.28
C ASP A 262 -12.00 16.24 -16.89
N GLY A 263 -12.86 17.23 -16.61
CA GLY A 263 -12.95 17.84 -15.27
C GLY A 263 -13.43 16.86 -14.21
N LEU A 264 -14.38 15.99 -14.56
CA LEU A 264 -14.86 14.94 -13.66
C LEU A 264 -13.81 13.86 -13.40
N ILE A 265 -13.02 13.49 -14.42
CA ILE A 265 -11.89 12.56 -14.30
C ILE A 265 -10.81 13.17 -13.39
N LEU A 266 -10.54 14.46 -13.53
CA LEU A 266 -9.58 15.18 -12.70
C LEU A 266 -10.00 15.18 -11.23
N GLU A 267 -11.25 15.53 -10.93
CA GLU A 267 -11.78 15.56 -9.55
C GLU A 267 -11.81 14.17 -8.91
N LYS A 268 -12.19 13.13 -9.67
CA LYS A 268 -12.09 11.73 -9.22
C LYS A 268 -10.65 11.32 -8.93
N GLY A 269 -9.72 11.70 -9.80
CA GLY A 269 -8.30 11.42 -9.60
C GLY A 269 -7.72 12.10 -8.36
N ILE A 270 -8.09 13.36 -8.09
CA ILE A 270 -7.65 14.10 -6.89
C ILE A 270 -8.14 13.39 -5.63
N LYS A 271 -9.41 12.95 -5.59
CA LYS A 271 -9.94 12.18 -4.46
C LYS A 271 -9.15 10.88 -4.22
N LEU A 272 -8.79 10.16 -5.29
CA LEU A 272 -7.95 8.96 -5.16
C LEU A 272 -6.53 9.27 -4.67
N LEU A 273 -5.97 10.43 -5.00
CA LEU A 273 -4.68 10.87 -4.44
C LEU A 273 -4.78 11.11 -2.92
N GLU A 274 -5.87 11.74 -2.45
CA GLU A 274 -6.13 11.92 -1.00
C GLU A 274 -6.23 10.57 -0.28
N GLU A 275 -6.84 9.58 -0.93
CA GLU A 275 -6.95 8.20 -0.43
C GLU A 275 -5.64 7.39 -0.57
N LYS A 276 -4.56 7.99 -1.11
CA LYS A 276 -3.26 7.37 -1.38
C LYS A 276 -3.31 6.21 -2.38
N GLN A 277 -4.31 6.20 -3.26
CA GLN A 277 -4.47 5.24 -4.35
C GLN A 277 -3.79 5.75 -5.62
N TYR A 278 -2.48 5.97 -5.55
CA TYR A 278 -1.70 6.64 -6.59
C TYR A 278 -1.80 5.98 -7.97
N ALA A 279 -1.76 4.64 -8.04
CA ALA A 279 -1.80 3.92 -9.31
C ALA A 279 -3.14 4.12 -10.05
N GLU A 280 -4.25 4.09 -9.32
CA GLU A 280 -5.58 4.31 -9.89
C GLU A 280 -5.77 5.77 -10.29
N ALA A 281 -5.31 6.72 -9.47
CA ALA A 281 -5.31 8.15 -9.78
C ALA A 281 -4.52 8.46 -11.07
N ILE A 282 -3.29 7.95 -11.19
CA ILE A 282 -2.46 8.11 -12.40
C ILE A 282 -3.16 7.52 -13.62
N SER A 283 -3.83 6.36 -13.47
CA SER A 283 -4.57 5.74 -14.56
C SER A 283 -5.75 6.60 -15.04
N LEU A 284 -6.39 7.34 -14.14
CA LEU A 284 -7.47 8.27 -14.47
C LEU A 284 -6.93 9.51 -15.15
N PHE A 285 -5.89 10.15 -14.60
CA PHE A 285 -5.30 11.35 -15.20
C PHE A 285 -4.78 11.10 -16.62
N LYS A 286 -4.23 9.91 -16.90
CA LYS A 286 -3.79 9.51 -18.25
C LYS A 286 -4.91 9.40 -19.28
N LYS A 287 -6.18 9.32 -18.85
CA LYS A 287 -7.34 9.29 -19.76
C LYS A 287 -7.73 10.69 -20.26
N ILE A 288 -7.25 11.76 -19.61
CA ILE A 288 -7.49 13.14 -20.04
C ILE A 288 -6.73 13.39 -21.34
N SER A 289 -7.43 13.87 -22.37
CA SER A 289 -6.83 14.13 -23.69
C SER A 289 -5.76 15.23 -23.62
N GLN A 290 -4.75 15.16 -24.49
CA GLN A 290 -3.69 16.18 -24.59
C GLN A 290 -4.23 17.56 -25.00
N ASP A 291 -5.34 17.58 -25.73
CA ASP A 291 -6.01 18.81 -26.19
C ASP A 291 -6.92 19.43 -25.11
N SER A 292 -7.07 18.76 -23.96
CA SER A 292 -7.91 19.25 -22.87
C SER A 292 -7.25 20.41 -22.13
N PRO A 293 -7.99 21.48 -21.77
CA PRO A 293 -7.44 22.57 -20.96
C PRO A 293 -7.00 22.10 -19.56
N MET A 294 -7.48 20.94 -19.09
CA MET A 294 -7.12 20.33 -17.80
C MET A 294 -5.88 19.42 -17.89
N HIS A 295 -5.33 19.20 -19.09
CA HIS A 295 -4.18 18.33 -19.30
C HIS A 295 -2.89 18.79 -18.58
N PRO A 296 -2.55 20.10 -18.52
CA PRO A 296 -1.39 20.57 -17.75
C PRO A 296 -1.51 20.21 -16.26
N ASP A 297 -2.69 20.40 -15.68
CA ASP A 297 -2.95 20.09 -14.27
C ASP A 297 -2.88 18.58 -14.02
N ALA A 298 -3.49 17.78 -14.89
CA ALA A 298 -3.40 16.32 -14.84
C ALA A 298 -1.94 15.83 -14.91
N ARG A 299 -1.11 16.45 -15.76
CA ARG A 299 0.31 16.11 -15.89
C ARG A 299 1.10 16.47 -14.62
N ASN A 300 0.82 17.63 -14.02
CA ASN A 300 1.44 18.02 -12.76
C ASN A 300 1.06 17.05 -11.63
N LEU A 301 -0.21 16.63 -11.55
CA LEU A 301 -0.71 15.67 -10.58
C LEU A 301 -0.14 14.25 -10.79
N ILE A 302 0.07 13.82 -12.04
CA ILE A 302 0.80 12.58 -12.33
C ILE A 302 2.23 12.69 -11.82
N ALA A 303 2.91 13.80 -12.10
CA ALA A 303 4.29 13.99 -11.67
C ALA A 303 4.44 14.04 -10.14
N SER A 304 3.48 14.62 -9.42
CA SER A 304 3.47 14.56 -7.95
C SER A 304 3.18 13.15 -7.44
N ALA A 305 2.20 12.46 -8.03
CA ALA A 305 1.86 11.08 -7.64
C ALA A 305 3.02 10.11 -7.90
N ASP A 306 3.75 10.25 -9.01
CA ASP A 306 4.92 9.44 -9.31
C ASP A 306 6.05 9.68 -8.29
N ARG A 307 6.27 10.93 -7.86
CA ARG A 307 7.22 11.24 -6.78
C ARG A 307 6.81 10.56 -5.48
N ASP A 308 5.54 10.66 -5.09
CA ASP A 308 5.05 10.03 -3.86
C ASP A 308 5.19 8.50 -3.89
N VAL A 309 4.95 7.88 -5.04
CA VAL A 309 5.16 6.44 -5.26
C VAL A 309 6.64 6.08 -5.12
N GLN A 310 7.55 6.86 -5.68
CA GLN A 310 8.99 6.65 -5.53
C GLN A 310 9.41 6.77 -4.06
N THR A 311 8.95 7.80 -3.36
CA THR A 311 9.22 7.99 -1.93
C THR A 311 8.72 6.80 -1.11
N ALA A 312 7.51 6.31 -1.38
CA ALA A 312 6.96 5.13 -0.69
C ALA A 312 7.76 3.84 -0.97
N LEU A 313 8.23 3.66 -2.20
CA LEU A 313 9.06 2.50 -2.57
C LEU A 313 10.43 2.56 -1.90
N SER A 314 11.07 3.74 -1.89
CA SER A 314 12.35 3.97 -1.24
C SER A 314 12.25 3.77 0.28
N LEU A 315 11.16 4.25 0.92
CA LEU A 315 10.88 3.98 2.34
C LEU A 315 10.80 2.48 2.61
N LYS A 316 10.05 1.74 1.78
CA LYS A 316 9.92 0.29 1.93
C LYS A 316 11.26 -0.43 1.73
N ASN A 317 12.10 0.04 0.82
CA ASN A 317 13.43 -0.50 0.61
C ASN A 317 14.31 -0.25 1.84
N ALA A 318 14.30 0.97 2.40
CA ALA A 318 15.02 1.28 3.64
C ALA A 318 14.57 0.40 4.82
N GLU A 319 13.26 0.17 4.98
CA GLU A 319 12.73 -0.75 5.99
C GLU A 319 13.23 -2.19 5.80
N GLU A 320 13.35 -2.65 4.55
CA GLU A 320 13.92 -3.97 4.26
C GLU A 320 15.42 -4.02 4.60
N GLN A 321 16.18 -2.97 4.29
CA GLN A 321 17.60 -2.85 4.65
C GLN A 321 17.80 -2.90 6.17
N ILE A 322 16.94 -2.22 6.92
CA ILE A 322 16.89 -2.29 8.39
C ILE A 322 16.64 -3.73 8.85
N ARG A 323 15.67 -4.42 8.24
CA ARG A 323 15.33 -5.80 8.61
C ARG A 323 16.49 -6.78 8.40
N ILE A 324 17.25 -6.61 7.33
CA ILE A 324 18.42 -7.46 7.04
C ILE A 324 19.68 -7.03 7.81
N GLY A 325 19.60 -6.00 8.66
CA GLY A 325 20.71 -5.48 9.45
C GLY A 325 21.71 -4.63 8.66
N ASN A 326 21.36 -4.19 7.45
CA ASN A 326 22.17 -3.26 6.66
C ASN A 326 21.81 -1.80 6.97
N TRP A 327 22.23 -1.35 8.15
CA TRP A 327 21.91 -0.02 8.69
C TRP A 327 22.51 1.13 7.86
N GLU A 328 23.71 0.93 7.30
CA GLU A 328 24.38 1.92 6.44
C GLU A 328 23.66 2.09 5.09
N GLY A 329 23.20 0.99 4.49
CA GLY A 329 22.37 1.05 3.29
C GLY A 329 21.01 1.72 3.55
N ALA A 330 20.41 1.46 4.71
CA ALA A 330 19.16 2.09 5.12
C ALA A 330 19.32 3.61 5.33
N SER A 331 20.37 4.05 6.03
CA SER A 331 20.57 5.47 6.33
C SER A 331 20.80 6.30 5.07
N ILE A 332 21.54 5.77 4.07
CA ILE A 332 21.73 6.43 2.77
C ILE A 332 20.39 6.63 2.05
N ILE A 333 19.55 5.60 1.99
CA ILE A 333 18.23 5.69 1.33
C ILE A 333 17.35 6.71 2.06
N LEU A 334 17.36 6.70 3.39
CA LEU A 334 16.57 7.62 4.21
C LEU A 334 17.04 9.08 4.08
N GLN A 335 18.35 9.31 4.00
CA GLN A 335 18.90 10.64 3.73
C GLN A 335 18.50 11.15 2.34
N GLN A 336 18.55 10.29 1.31
CA GLN A 336 18.10 10.64 -0.03
C GLN A 336 16.61 10.99 -0.08
N ILE A 337 15.78 10.32 0.73
CA ILE A 337 14.36 10.67 0.88
C ILE A 337 14.20 12.03 1.55
N LEU A 338 14.95 12.31 2.61
CA LEU A 338 14.89 13.58 3.35
C LEU A 338 15.45 14.77 2.57
N GLU A 339 16.37 14.54 1.63
CA GLU A 339 16.86 15.56 0.71
C GLU A 339 15.76 16.01 -0.26
N ASN A 340 14.91 15.08 -0.70
CA ASN A 340 13.78 15.37 -1.59
C ASN A 340 12.52 15.82 -0.84
N ASP A 341 12.27 15.29 0.36
CA ASP A 341 11.14 15.59 1.23
C ASP A 341 11.60 15.76 2.70
N PRO A 342 12.06 16.96 3.09
CA PRO A 342 12.57 17.23 4.43
C PRO A 342 11.51 17.12 5.54
N ALA A 343 10.22 17.12 5.17
CA ALA A 343 9.10 17.04 6.11
C ALA A 343 8.69 15.60 6.41
N ASN A 344 9.30 14.60 5.76
CA ASN A 344 8.93 13.20 5.91
C ASN A 344 9.25 12.65 7.32
N ILE A 345 8.24 12.64 8.19
CA ILE A 345 8.37 12.21 9.59
C ILE A 345 8.86 10.75 9.70
N ARG A 346 8.33 9.87 8.84
CA ARG A 346 8.67 8.44 8.89
C ARG A 346 10.12 8.20 8.49
N ALA A 347 10.62 8.91 7.48
CA ALA A 347 12.02 8.82 7.10
C ALA A 347 12.96 9.31 8.22
N LYS A 348 12.58 10.38 8.95
CA LYS A 348 13.34 10.85 10.11
C LYS A 348 13.41 9.83 11.24
N GLN A 349 12.27 9.24 11.58
CA GLN A 349 12.18 8.22 12.63
C GLN A 349 13.04 6.99 12.29
N LEU A 350 12.90 6.47 11.07
CA LEU A 350 13.68 5.32 10.63
C LEU A 350 15.18 5.63 10.58
N LEU A 351 15.56 6.87 10.28
CA LEU A 351 16.97 7.28 10.24
C LEU A 351 17.56 7.31 11.65
N GLU A 352 16.83 7.89 12.61
CA GLU A 352 17.22 7.92 14.02
C GLU A 352 17.33 6.51 14.62
N ASP A 353 16.38 5.63 14.29
CA ASP A 353 16.41 4.22 14.68
C ASP A 353 17.62 3.49 14.06
N ALA A 354 17.90 3.72 12.78
CA ALA A 354 19.02 3.08 12.09
C ALA A 354 20.38 3.56 12.62
N GLU A 355 20.55 4.87 12.85
CA GLU A 355 21.80 5.46 13.35
C GLU A 355 22.09 5.06 14.81
N SER A 356 21.06 5.04 15.66
CA SER A 356 21.22 4.61 17.07
C SER A 356 21.60 3.13 17.18
N THR A 357 20.94 2.27 16.41
CA THR A 357 21.21 0.82 16.41
C THR A 357 22.59 0.50 15.83
N TYR A 358 22.99 1.22 14.76
CA TYR A 358 24.33 1.11 14.17
C TYR A 358 25.43 1.51 15.17
N PHE A 359 25.23 2.58 15.95
CA PHE A 359 26.18 3.04 16.96
C PHE A 359 26.44 1.99 18.04
N TRP A 360 25.39 1.38 18.60
CA TRP A 360 25.53 0.35 19.64
C TRP A 360 26.17 -0.94 19.13
N SER A 361 25.80 -1.40 17.93
CA SER A 361 26.41 -2.59 17.31
C SER A 361 27.92 -2.44 17.13
N ARG A 362 28.39 -1.24 16.77
CA ARG A 362 29.82 -0.97 16.61
C ARG A 362 30.56 -0.98 17.95
N ILE A 363 29.95 -0.46 19.01
CA ILE A 363 30.54 -0.46 20.37
C ILE A 363 30.70 -1.88 20.90
N GLU A 364 29.71 -2.75 20.71
CA GLU A 364 29.81 -4.15 21.12
C GLU A 364 30.94 -4.87 20.39
N ASN A 365 31.01 -4.72 19.06
CA ASN A 365 32.05 -5.36 18.25
C ASN A 365 33.47 -4.87 18.61
N THR A 366 33.66 -3.58 18.87
CA THR A 366 34.96 -3.07 19.33
C THR A 366 35.30 -3.55 20.73
N PHE A 367 34.32 -3.64 21.63
CA PHE A 367 34.50 -4.21 22.97
C PHE A 367 34.95 -5.68 22.91
N TYR A 368 34.29 -6.51 22.08
CA TYR A 368 34.69 -7.91 21.89
C TYR A 368 36.10 -8.04 21.30
N LEU A 369 36.47 -7.18 20.35
CA LEU A 369 37.82 -7.15 19.77
C LEU A 369 38.89 -6.83 20.84
N VAL A 370 38.64 -5.82 21.67
CA VAL A 370 39.54 -5.46 22.78
C VAL A 370 39.63 -6.59 23.80
N LEU A 371 38.51 -7.25 24.12
CA LEU A 371 38.48 -8.39 25.03
C LEU A 371 39.31 -9.57 24.50
N ILE A 372 39.21 -9.87 23.20
CA ILE A 372 40.00 -10.93 22.56
C ILE A 372 41.50 -10.61 22.65
N ILE A 373 41.89 -9.36 22.41
CA ILE A 373 43.29 -8.92 22.52
C ILE A 373 43.80 -9.03 23.97
N LEU A 374 42.97 -8.69 24.96
CA LEU A 374 43.29 -8.85 26.38
C LEU A 374 43.43 -10.33 26.78
N LEU A 375 42.56 -11.20 26.28
CA LEU A 375 42.66 -12.64 26.54
C LEU A 375 43.89 -13.26 25.84
N ALA A 376 44.20 -12.85 24.62
CA ALA A 376 45.37 -13.29 23.88
C ALA A 376 46.67 -12.85 24.58
N SER A 377 46.73 -11.60 25.04
CA SER A 377 47.89 -11.10 25.79
C SER A 377 48.01 -11.77 27.16
N ALA A 378 46.91 -12.05 27.86
CA ALA A 378 46.93 -12.83 29.10
C ALA A 378 47.39 -14.29 28.88
N GLY A 379 46.98 -14.92 27.78
CA GLY A 379 47.43 -16.25 27.39
C GLY A 379 48.93 -16.31 27.05
N LEU A 380 49.42 -15.32 26.29
CA LEU A 380 50.84 -15.14 26.00
C LEU A 380 51.66 -14.91 27.29
N TRP A 381 51.16 -14.10 28.20
CA TRP A 381 51.78 -13.85 29.50
C TRP A 381 51.80 -15.11 30.38
N TRP A 382 50.72 -15.89 30.37
CA TRP A 382 50.65 -17.17 31.08
C TRP A 382 51.64 -18.20 30.51
N LEU A 383 51.75 -18.31 29.19
CA LEU A 383 52.75 -19.15 28.50
C LEU A 383 54.18 -18.73 28.85
N TYR A 384 54.46 -17.42 28.83
CA TYR A 384 55.75 -16.88 29.22
C TYR A 384 56.11 -17.25 30.67
N ARG A 385 55.15 -17.14 31.59
CA ARG A 385 55.34 -17.45 33.02
C ARG A 385 55.52 -18.95 33.29
N LYS A 386 54.91 -19.83 32.48
CA LYS A 386 55.06 -21.29 32.59
C LYS A 386 56.23 -21.88 31.79
N ARG A 387 57.04 -21.05 31.11
CA ARG A 387 58.16 -21.48 30.25
C ARG A 387 59.16 -22.41 30.95
N GLN A 388 59.39 -22.24 32.26
CA GLN A 388 60.29 -23.12 33.02
C GLN A 388 59.69 -24.50 33.34
N GLN A 389 58.35 -24.65 33.36
CA GLN A 389 57.67 -25.93 33.59
C GLN A 389 57.40 -26.72 32.30
N LEU A 390 57.37 -26.05 31.14
CA LEU A 390 57.10 -26.64 29.83
C LEU A 390 58.37 -27.02 29.04
N GLY A 391 59.54 -26.96 29.70
CA GLY A 391 60.85 -27.19 29.08
C GLY A 391 61.11 -28.61 28.56
N SER A 392 60.19 -29.56 28.73
CA SER A 392 60.35 -30.95 28.30
C SER A 392 59.54 -31.36 27.06
N VAL A 393 58.73 -30.46 26.47
CA VAL A 393 57.85 -30.82 25.34
C VAL A 393 58.33 -30.28 23.98
N PHE A 394 59.23 -29.28 23.95
CA PHE A 394 59.56 -28.57 22.70
C PHE A 394 61.02 -28.61 22.25
N PHE A 395 61.91 -29.33 22.92
CA PHE A 395 63.30 -29.47 22.46
C PHE A 395 63.75 -30.92 22.51
N ASN A 396 63.75 -31.56 21.34
CA ASN A 396 64.58 -32.73 21.07
C ASN A 396 65.59 -32.30 19.99
N ASN A 397 66.83 -32.07 20.40
CA ASN A 397 67.94 -31.76 19.52
C ASN A 397 68.50 -33.08 18.98
N ASN A 398 68.61 -33.20 17.66
CA ASN A 398 69.65 -34.00 17.02
C ASN A 398 70.37 -33.08 16.03
N GLU A 399 71.67 -32.90 16.27
CA GLU A 399 72.61 -32.08 15.53
C GLU A 399 73.06 -32.75 14.23
N GLU A 400 73.25 -31.99 13.15
CA GLU A 400 74.41 -32.03 12.22
C GLU A 400 74.29 -30.96 11.10
N PRO A 401 75.38 -30.54 10.42
CA PRO A 401 76.05 -29.27 10.70
C PRO A 401 75.74 -28.11 9.74
N VAL A 402 76.01 -26.90 10.23
CA VAL A 402 75.81 -25.60 9.57
C VAL A 402 76.84 -25.37 8.46
N SER A 403 76.37 -25.21 7.22
CA SER A 403 77.10 -24.54 6.14
C SER A 403 76.87 -23.02 6.23
N LEU A 404 77.91 -22.29 6.65
CA LEU A 404 77.96 -20.83 6.56
C LEU A 404 78.00 -20.39 5.08
N LYS A 405 76.94 -19.72 4.62
CA LYS A 405 77.05 -18.74 3.52
C LYS A 405 76.57 -17.39 4.02
N THR A 406 77.53 -16.48 3.98
CA THR A 406 77.47 -15.05 4.21
C THR A 406 76.39 -14.38 3.36
N PHE A 407 75.75 -13.36 3.94
CA PHE A 407 74.82 -12.46 3.27
C PHE A 407 75.48 -11.79 2.06
N PRO A 408 74.83 -11.78 0.88
CA PRO A 408 75.03 -10.75 -0.11
C PRO A 408 73.94 -9.68 0.03
N ASN A 409 74.40 -8.43 -0.01
CA ASN A 409 73.61 -7.21 -0.13
C ASN A 409 72.41 -7.38 -1.07
N VAL A 410 71.21 -7.05 -0.59
CA VAL A 410 70.08 -6.82 -1.48
C VAL A 410 70.06 -5.35 -1.86
N ASN A 411 70.37 -5.14 -3.14
CA ASN A 411 70.29 -3.91 -3.90
C ASN A 411 68.94 -3.20 -3.73
N LEU A 412 69.02 -1.87 -3.62
CA LEU A 412 68.01 -0.96 -4.15
C LEU A 412 67.97 -1.13 -5.69
N LYS A 413 66.86 -1.64 -6.22
CA LYS A 413 66.49 -1.54 -7.65
C LYS A 413 64.96 -1.57 -7.81
N GLU A 414 64.44 -0.41 -8.19
CA GLU A 414 63.50 -0.14 -9.31
C GLU A 414 62.42 -1.19 -9.67
N GLU A 415 61.17 -0.80 -9.38
CA GLU A 415 59.91 -0.77 -10.19
C GLU A 415 59.23 -2.03 -10.82
N THR A 416 57.93 -2.15 -10.47
CA THR A 416 56.72 -2.72 -11.15
C THR A 416 56.22 -4.16 -10.82
N PRO A 417 54.90 -4.47 -10.96
CA PRO A 417 53.72 -3.78 -10.41
C PRO A 417 52.72 -4.72 -9.68
N ASP A 418 51.97 -4.14 -8.74
CA ASP A 418 50.63 -4.48 -8.22
C ASP A 418 50.19 -5.95 -8.10
N THR A 419 50.35 -6.52 -6.89
CA THR A 419 49.36 -7.49 -6.42
C THR A 419 48.08 -6.73 -6.04
N PRO A 420 46.93 -6.98 -6.69
CA PRO A 420 45.70 -6.24 -6.44
C PRO A 420 45.27 -6.37 -4.98
N SER A 421 44.81 -5.25 -4.41
CA SER A 421 44.37 -5.23 -3.02
C SER A 421 43.17 -6.19 -2.81
N PRO A 422 42.95 -6.73 -1.60
CA PRO A 422 41.77 -7.56 -1.33
C PRO A 422 40.44 -6.89 -1.71
N ASP A 423 40.36 -5.56 -1.59
CA ASP A 423 39.17 -4.78 -1.93
C ASP A 423 39.00 -4.62 -3.44
N GLU A 424 40.10 -4.54 -4.20
CA GLU A 424 40.10 -4.56 -5.67
C GLU A 424 39.64 -5.91 -6.22
N ASN A 425 40.08 -7.02 -5.60
CA ASN A 425 39.61 -8.37 -5.98
C ASN A 425 38.09 -8.54 -5.71
N ARG A 426 37.58 -8.01 -4.60
CA ARG A 426 36.13 -8.02 -4.30
C ARG A 426 35.35 -7.15 -5.28
N PHE A 427 35.87 -5.96 -5.58
CA PHE A 427 35.26 -5.05 -6.55
C PHE A 427 35.15 -5.68 -7.94
N THR A 428 36.23 -6.29 -8.43
CA THR A 428 36.25 -6.94 -9.75
C THR A 428 35.28 -8.14 -9.83
N GLU A 429 35.18 -8.93 -8.75
CA GLU A 429 34.19 -10.01 -8.66
C GLU A 429 32.75 -9.47 -8.70
N THR A 430 32.44 -8.45 -7.91
CA THR A 430 31.10 -7.82 -7.88
C THR A 430 30.75 -7.17 -9.20
N LEU A 431 31.71 -6.51 -9.86
CA LEU A 431 31.54 -5.88 -11.17
C LEU A 431 31.19 -6.92 -12.24
N SER A 432 31.87 -8.06 -12.22
CA SER A 432 31.60 -9.19 -13.11
C SER A 432 30.19 -9.74 -12.92
N LYS A 433 29.80 -10.06 -11.67
CA LYS A 433 28.46 -10.57 -11.33
C LYS A 433 27.35 -9.59 -11.70
N THR A 434 27.57 -8.29 -11.46
CA THR A 434 26.58 -7.24 -11.75
C THR A 434 26.38 -7.07 -13.26
N SER A 435 27.47 -7.11 -14.02
CA SER A 435 27.43 -7.02 -15.49
C SER A 435 26.78 -8.25 -16.13
N GLU A 436 27.07 -9.45 -15.61
CA GLU A 436 26.40 -10.68 -16.04
C GLU A 436 24.89 -10.62 -15.77
N PHE A 437 24.51 -10.16 -14.58
CA PHE A 437 23.11 -10.02 -14.20
C PHE A 437 22.36 -8.98 -15.04
N LEU A 438 22.99 -7.85 -15.38
CA LEU A 438 22.44 -6.86 -16.31
C LEU A 438 22.17 -7.48 -17.68
N ASN A 439 23.09 -8.29 -18.19
CA ASN A 439 22.90 -8.98 -19.47
C ASN A 439 21.75 -10.00 -19.43
N LEU A 440 21.56 -10.70 -18.30
CA LEU A 440 20.41 -11.58 -18.11
C LEU A 440 19.09 -10.81 -18.04
N ALA A 441 19.08 -9.68 -17.34
CA ALA A 441 17.91 -8.80 -17.25
C ALA A 441 17.50 -8.24 -18.61
N LYS A 442 18.47 -7.76 -19.42
CA LYS A 442 18.26 -7.33 -20.81
C LYS A 442 17.66 -8.43 -21.69
N LYS A 443 18.11 -9.68 -21.53
CA LYS A 443 17.55 -10.84 -22.24
C LYS A 443 16.11 -11.18 -21.81
N ARG A 444 15.72 -10.83 -20.58
CA ARG A 444 14.41 -11.15 -20.00
C ARG A 444 13.35 -10.07 -20.27
N ASP A 445 13.73 -8.83 -20.55
CA ASP A 445 12.80 -7.74 -20.87
C ASP A 445 12.26 -7.82 -22.30
N PHE A 446 11.49 -8.87 -22.60
CA PHE A 446 10.86 -9.06 -23.92
C PHE A 446 9.85 -7.96 -24.28
N SER A 447 9.25 -7.32 -23.27
CA SER A 447 8.26 -6.25 -23.44
C SER A 447 8.88 -4.86 -23.63
N GLY A 448 10.19 -4.70 -23.41
CA GLY A 448 10.85 -3.40 -23.39
C GLY A 448 10.32 -2.47 -22.29
N GLU A 449 9.75 -3.02 -21.21
CA GLU A 449 9.12 -2.24 -20.13
C GLU A 449 10.18 -1.53 -19.28
N HIS A 450 11.35 -2.15 -19.15
CA HIS A 450 12.48 -1.64 -18.36
C HIS A 450 13.68 -1.24 -19.23
N ALA A 451 13.52 -1.17 -20.55
CA ALA A 451 14.60 -0.88 -21.50
C ALA A 451 15.40 0.38 -21.14
N THR A 452 14.72 1.49 -20.81
CA THR A 452 15.37 2.74 -20.40
C THR A 452 16.16 2.56 -19.10
N ARG A 453 15.57 1.92 -18.08
CA ARG A 453 16.24 1.68 -16.79
C ARG A 453 17.45 0.77 -16.94
N LEU A 454 17.38 -0.25 -17.81
CA LEU A 454 18.50 -1.14 -18.09
C LEU A 454 19.63 -0.43 -18.85
N MET A 455 19.33 0.58 -19.66
CA MET A 455 20.35 1.47 -20.25
C MET A 455 20.99 2.36 -19.20
N ASP A 456 20.20 2.91 -18.26
CA ASP A 456 20.73 3.72 -17.16
C ASP A 456 21.68 2.90 -16.26
N PHE A 457 21.30 1.66 -15.92
CA PHE A 457 22.17 0.74 -15.17
C PHE A 457 23.46 0.41 -15.91
N GLU A 458 23.40 0.24 -17.24
CA GLU A 458 24.61 0.03 -18.05
C GLU A 458 25.54 1.24 -18.01
N ALA A 459 24.99 2.44 -18.14
CA ALA A 459 25.76 3.68 -18.06
C ALA A 459 26.42 3.84 -16.68
N GLU A 460 25.68 3.54 -15.61
CA GLU A 460 26.17 3.67 -14.24
C GLU A 460 27.27 2.64 -13.91
N ILE A 461 27.11 1.38 -14.34
CA ILE A 461 28.18 0.36 -14.25
C ILE A 461 29.43 0.81 -15.01
N LYS A 462 29.27 1.38 -16.21
CA LYS A 462 30.38 1.89 -17.01
C LYS A 462 31.11 3.05 -16.32
N ILE A 463 30.37 3.95 -15.66
CA ILE A 463 30.95 5.05 -14.88
C ILE A 463 31.71 4.51 -13.67
N ILE A 464 31.13 3.57 -12.91
CA ILE A 464 31.78 2.96 -11.74
C ILE A 464 33.05 2.20 -12.15
N SER A 465 32.99 1.44 -13.24
CA SER A 465 34.17 0.78 -13.82
C SER A 465 35.23 1.78 -14.29
N GLY A 466 34.82 2.94 -14.82
CA GLY A 466 35.74 4.00 -15.23
C GLY A 466 36.50 4.60 -14.03
N LYS A 467 35.79 4.89 -12.93
CA LYS A 467 36.38 5.42 -11.69
C LYS A 467 37.39 4.48 -11.03
N ALA A 468 37.27 3.17 -11.27
CA ALA A 468 38.23 2.19 -10.77
C ALA A 468 39.63 2.29 -11.40
N HIS A 469 39.78 3.03 -12.51
CA HIS A 469 41.07 3.27 -13.16
C HIS A 469 41.77 4.55 -12.67
N GLU A 470 41.17 5.28 -11.73
CA GLU A 470 41.78 6.46 -11.11
C GLU A 470 42.84 6.02 -10.08
N PRO A 471 43.98 6.73 -9.97
CA PRO A 471 45.09 6.33 -9.11
C PRO A 471 44.76 6.28 -7.60
N ASP A 472 43.70 6.98 -7.16
CA ASP A 472 43.22 7.01 -5.76
C ASP A 472 41.84 6.32 -5.59
N ALA A 473 41.52 5.32 -6.42
CA ALA A 473 40.20 4.70 -6.42
C ALA A 473 39.85 4.02 -5.08
N ASP A 474 38.76 4.46 -4.45
CA ASP A 474 38.18 3.82 -3.26
C ASP A 474 37.36 2.57 -3.65
N PHE A 475 38.06 1.44 -3.81
CA PHE A 475 37.45 0.16 -4.19
C PHE A 475 36.34 -0.29 -3.24
N LYS A 476 36.41 0.06 -1.95
CA LYS A 476 35.36 -0.29 -0.97
C LYS A 476 34.07 0.45 -1.29
N ARG A 477 34.14 1.76 -1.52
CA ARG A 477 32.99 2.58 -1.90
C ARG A 477 32.42 2.19 -3.26
N LEU A 478 33.28 1.94 -4.25
CA LEU A 478 32.86 1.50 -5.59
C LEU A 478 32.18 0.13 -5.55
N ASN A 479 32.68 -0.80 -4.71
CA ASN A 479 32.06 -2.10 -4.51
C ASN A 479 30.67 -1.98 -3.85
N THR A 480 30.49 -1.10 -2.87
CA THR A 480 29.17 -0.80 -2.28
C THR A 480 28.20 -0.25 -3.31
N GLN A 481 28.65 0.67 -4.17
CA GLN A 481 27.82 1.20 -5.27
C GLN A 481 27.35 0.10 -6.23
N LEU A 482 28.25 -0.82 -6.61
CA LEU A 482 27.87 -1.98 -7.43
C LEU A 482 26.89 -2.92 -6.72
N MET A 483 27.06 -3.18 -5.42
CA MET A 483 26.12 -4.01 -4.67
C MET A 483 24.71 -3.40 -4.61
N VAL A 484 24.60 -2.09 -4.41
CA VAL A 484 23.32 -1.37 -4.44
C VAL A 484 22.68 -1.48 -5.82
N LEU A 485 23.46 -1.24 -6.88
CA LEU A 485 23.01 -1.37 -8.27
C LEU A 485 22.56 -2.80 -8.59
N MET A 486 23.29 -3.80 -8.11
CA MET A 486 22.92 -5.21 -8.24
C MET A 486 21.60 -5.51 -7.52
N GLN A 487 21.36 -4.92 -6.33
CA GLN A 487 20.12 -5.12 -5.57
C GLN A 487 18.92 -4.43 -6.22
N THR A 488 19.08 -3.22 -6.76
CA THR A 488 18.02 -2.52 -7.49
C THR A 488 17.67 -3.24 -8.79
N LEU A 489 18.68 -3.75 -9.51
CA LEU A 489 18.48 -4.60 -10.68
C LEU A 489 17.70 -5.87 -10.33
N ARG A 490 17.93 -6.47 -9.15
CA ARG A 490 17.20 -7.68 -8.67
C ARG A 490 15.74 -7.39 -8.33
N GLY A 491 15.44 -6.16 -7.93
CA GLY A 491 14.08 -5.73 -7.60
C GLY A 491 13.18 -5.53 -8.82
N LEU A 492 13.72 -5.53 -10.04
CA LEU A 492 12.95 -5.38 -11.27
C LEU A 492 12.04 -6.59 -11.49
N LYS A 493 10.72 -6.34 -11.54
CA LYS A 493 9.73 -7.36 -11.88
C LYS A 493 9.57 -7.42 -13.40
N PHE A 494 10.02 -8.54 -13.97
CA PHE A 494 9.78 -8.86 -15.38
C PHE A 494 8.50 -9.67 -15.48
N LYS A 495 7.58 -9.27 -16.37
CA LYS A 495 6.38 -10.08 -16.64
C LYS A 495 6.83 -11.45 -17.18
N GLY A 496 6.41 -12.51 -16.50
CA GLY A 496 6.59 -13.87 -16.97
C GLY A 496 5.83 -14.08 -18.29
N ARG A 497 6.34 -14.95 -19.15
CA ARG A 497 5.62 -15.36 -20.35
C ARG A 497 4.24 -15.90 -19.95
N PRO A 498 3.13 -15.45 -20.56
CA PRO A 498 1.80 -15.91 -20.20
C PRO A 498 1.66 -17.41 -20.52
N GLN A 499 1.63 -18.26 -19.48
CA GLN A 499 1.11 -19.62 -19.58
C GLN A 499 -0.41 -19.54 -19.79
N GLN A 500 -0.87 -20.06 -20.93
CA GLN A 500 -2.28 -20.02 -21.32
C GLN A 500 -3.13 -20.96 -20.45
N GLN A 501 -3.81 -20.40 -19.43
CA GLN A 501 -5.02 -21.00 -18.88
C GLN A 501 -6.17 -20.78 -19.89
N LYS A 502 -6.74 -21.89 -20.37
CA LYS A 502 -7.93 -21.93 -21.21
C LYS A 502 -9.13 -21.33 -20.45
N GLN A 503 -9.58 -20.15 -20.85
CA GLN A 503 -10.95 -19.71 -20.63
C GLN A 503 -11.68 -19.59 -21.96
N LYS A 504 -12.91 -20.09 -21.95
CA LYS A 504 -13.81 -20.28 -23.09
C LYS A 504 -14.11 -18.95 -23.78
N SER A 505 -14.00 -18.95 -25.10
CA SER A 505 -14.25 -17.82 -25.99
C SER A 505 -15.72 -17.72 -26.42
N GLY A 506 -16.21 -16.49 -26.47
CA GLY A 506 -17.25 -16.04 -27.39
C GLY A 506 -16.66 -15.03 -28.37
N ASN A 507 -16.78 -15.35 -29.67
CA ASN A 507 -16.66 -14.53 -30.91
C ASN A 507 -16.44 -13.00 -30.77
N LYS A 508 -15.72 -12.26 -31.63
CA LYS A 508 -15.28 -12.32 -33.06
C LYS A 508 -14.41 -11.03 -33.24
N LYS A 509 -13.30 -10.91 -33.98
CA LYS A 509 -13.14 -10.84 -35.46
C LYS A 509 -11.67 -10.50 -35.78
N LYS A 510 -11.18 -10.96 -36.94
CA LYS A 510 -9.86 -10.77 -37.61
C LYS A 510 -9.58 -9.26 -37.87
N GLU A 511 -8.36 -8.71 -37.99
CA GLU A 511 -7.08 -9.05 -38.68
C GLU A 511 -5.92 -8.36 -37.88
N SER A 512 -4.67 -8.82 -37.82
CA SER A 512 -3.66 -8.99 -38.89
C SER A 512 -2.57 -10.01 -38.49
N LYS A 513 -2.01 -10.70 -39.49
CA LYS A 513 -0.93 -11.69 -39.38
C LYS A 513 0.43 -10.97 -39.28
N ALA A 514 1.01 -10.90 -38.07
CA ALA A 514 2.44 -10.66 -37.88
C ALA A 514 3.01 -11.19 -36.54
N ASP A 515 2.21 -11.39 -35.49
CA ASP A 515 2.75 -11.83 -34.18
C ASP A 515 2.04 -13.06 -33.62
N GLN A 516 2.53 -14.25 -33.97
CA GLN A 516 2.25 -15.49 -33.22
C GLN A 516 3.54 -16.27 -32.98
N GLN A 517 4.49 -15.69 -32.26
CA GLN A 517 5.52 -16.46 -31.57
C GLN A 517 4.95 -17.05 -30.27
N LYS A 518 4.31 -18.22 -30.40
CA LYS A 518 4.31 -19.22 -29.33
C LYS A 518 5.55 -20.09 -29.54
N GLU A 519 6.34 -20.29 -28.51
CA GLU A 519 7.60 -21.05 -28.56
C GLU A 519 7.40 -22.44 -29.15
N ASN A 520 8.04 -22.67 -30.29
CA ASN A 520 8.08 -23.97 -30.94
C ASN A 520 9.15 -24.85 -30.23
N TYR A 521 8.90 -26.14 -30.01
CA TYR A 521 9.86 -27.07 -29.41
C TYR A 521 11.18 -27.14 -30.19
N TYR A 522 11.13 -26.90 -31.50
CA TYR A 522 12.33 -26.74 -32.33
C TYR A 522 13.17 -25.52 -31.92
N GLN A 523 12.53 -24.38 -31.63
CA GLN A 523 13.21 -23.18 -31.14
C GLN A 523 13.74 -23.36 -29.72
N LEU A 524 12.99 -24.07 -28.87
CA LEU A 524 13.41 -24.36 -27.50
C LEU A 524 14.67 -25.23 -27.47
N LEU A 525 14.79 -26.21 -28.37
CA LEU A 525 16.02 -27.00 -28.55
C LEU A 525 17.09 -26.28 -29.39
N GLY A 526 16.73 -25.22 -30.12
CA GLY A 526 17.65 -24.46 -30.97
C GLY A 526 17.99 -25.15 -32.29
N VAL A 527 17.07 -25.98 -32.80
CA VAL A 527 17.23 -26.77 -34.02
C VAL A 527 16.17 -26.40 -35.06
N LYS A 528 16.41 -26.70 -36.33
CA LYS A 528 15.43 -26.45 -37.41
C LYS A 528 14.34 -27.54 -37.40
N PRO A 529 13.12 -27.27 -37.91
CA PRO A 529 12.09 -28.31 -38.09
C PRO A 529 12.52 -29.46 -38.99
N SER A 530 13.51 -29.23 -39.86
CA SER A 530 14.14 -30.26 -40.70
C SER A 530 15.27 -31.03 -40.02
N ALA A 531 15.53 -30.80 -38.72
CA ALA A 531 16.64 -31.43 -38.01
C ALA A 531 16.45 -32.94 -37.89
N SER A 532 17.55 -33.66 -38.06
CA SER A 532 17.64 -35.10 -37.83
C SER A 532 17.51 -35.44 -36.34
N GLU A 533 17.11 -36.67 -36.03
CA GLU A 533 17.01 -37.16 -34.64
C GLU A 533 18.35 -37.05 -33.90
N SER A 534 19.47 -37.28 -34.60
CA SER A 534 20.83 -37.09 -34.07
C SER A 534 21.12 -35.64 -33.67
N GLU A 535 20.63 -34.66 -34.44
CA GLU A 535 20.81 -33.23 -34.13
C GLU A 535 19.93 -32.79 -32.96
N ILE A 536 18.70 -33.29 -32.88
CA ILE A 536 17.76 -33.05 -31.78
C ILE A 536 18.34 -33.58 -30.46
N ARG A 537 18.88 -34.81 -30.48
CA ARG A 537 19.53 -35.43 -29.32
C ARG A 537 20.78 -34.66 -28.89
N LYS A 538 21.63 -34.25 -29.84
CA LYS A 538 22.83 -33.47 -29.54
C LYS A 538 22.49 -32.12 -28.90
N ALA A 539 21.49 -31.41 -29.44
CA ALA A 539 21.05 -30.13 -28.93
C ALA A 539 20.42 -30.24 -27.53
N TYR A 540 19.62 -31.28 -27.28
CA TYR A 540 19.07 -31.57 -25.97
C TYR A 540 20.17 -31.81 -24.93
N HIS A 541 21.16 -32.67 -25.22
CA HIS A 541 22.26 -32.94 -24.28
C HIS A 541 23.09 -31.69 -23.97
N GLN A 542 23.26 -30.80 -24.94
CA GLN A 542 23.99 -29.55 -24.73
C GLN A 542 23.21 -28.61 -23.80
N LYS A 543 21.91 -28.43 -24.03
CA LYS A 543 21.08 -27.52 -23.22
C LYS A 543 20.77 -28.08 -21.83
N ILE A 544 20.52 -29.38 -21.69
CA ILE A 544 20.24 -29.97 -20.37
C ILE A 544 21.45 -29.86 -19.43
N LYS A 545 22.68 -29.93 -19.96
CA LYS A 545 23.92 -29.71 -19.19
C LYS A 545 24.03 -28.27 -18.66
N GLU A 546 23.42 -27.30 -19.34
CA GLU A 546 23.40 -25.90 -18.94
C GLU A 546 22.36 -25.63 -17.87
N TYR A 547 21.17 -26.25 -17.97
CA TYR A 547 20.02 -25.99 -17.10
C TYR A 547 19.73 -27.10 -16.06
N HIS A 548 20.60 -28.11 -15.91
CA HIS A 548 20.37 -29.20 -14.95
C HIS A 548 20.30 -28.67 -13.52
N PRO A 549 19.29 -29.06 -12.71
CA PRO A 549 19.14 -28.57 -11.34
C PRO A 549 20.39 -28.80 -10.48
N ASP A 550 21.08 -29.96 -10.62
CA ASP A 550 22.31 -30.26 -9.88
C ASP A 550 23.44 -29.24 -10.05
N LYS A 551 23.54 -28.59 -11.22
CA LYS A 551 24.56 -27.56 -11.45
C LYS A 551 24.24 -26.25 -10.71
N HIS A 552 22.97 -26.04 -10.38
CA HIS A 552 22.45 -24.80 -9.80
C HIS A 552 22.00 -24.98 -8.34
N GLN A 553 22.17 -26.16 -7.74
CA GLN A 553 21.80 -26.43 -6.33
C GLN A 553 22.57 -25.54 -5.33
N THR A 554 23.83 -25.22 -5.62
CA THR A 554 24.70 -24.38 -4.77
C THR A 554 24.59 -22.89 -5.07
N THR A 555 23.76 -22.49 -6.04
CA THR A 555 23.55 -21.08 -6.35
C THR A 555 22.77 -20.42 -5.21
N GLU A 556 23.26 -19.28 -4.71
CA GLU A 556 22.63 -18.51 -3.62
C GLU A 556 21.21 -18.02 -3.95
N PHE A 557 20.82 -18.03 -5.23
CA PHE A 557 19.59 -17.43 -5.72
C PHE A 557 18.50 -18.46 -6.04
N GLU A 558 17.43 -18.43 -5.23
CA GLU A 558 16.22 -19.27 -5.37
C GLU A 558 15.63 -19.24 -6.80
N TRP A 559 15.53 -18.05 -7.40
CA TRP A 559 14.93 -17.87 -8.72
C TRP A 559 15.76 -18.49 -9.87
N VAL A 560 17.08 -18.63 -9.68
CA VAL A 560 17.96 -19.32 -10.65
C VAL A 560 17.70 -20.82 -10.60
N ARG A 561 17.51 -21.37 -9.39
CA ARG A 561 17.13 -22.77 -9.19
C ARG A 561 15.77 -23.08 -9.80
N GLU A 562 14.79 -22.21 -9.58
CA GLU A 562 13.45 -22.33 -10.17
C GLU A 562 13.48 -22.22 -11.70
N GLN A 563 14.26 -21.29 -12.26
CA GLN A 563 14.38 -21.13 -13.71
C GLN A 563 15.10 -22.31 -14.36
N ALA A 564 16.17 -22.83 -13.74
CA ALA A 564 16.86 -24.03 -14.21
C ALA A 564 15.94 -25.26 -14.18
N ALA A 565 15.17 -25.43 -13.10
CA ALA A 565 14.17 -26.50 -12.99
C ALA A 565 13.06 -26.38 -14.06
N SER A 566 12.54 -25.17 -14.29
CA SER A 566 11.51 -24.93 -15.31
C SER A 566 12.03 -25.18 -16.73
N MET A 567 13.20 -24.61 -17.06
CA MET A 567 13.81 -24.79 -18.39
C MET A 567 14.23 -26.24 -18.66
N SER A 568 14.75 -26.96 -17.66
CA SER A 568 15.09 -28.38 -17.81
C SER A 568 13.85 -29.26 -18.04
N GLN A 569 12.72 -28.96 -17.39
CA GLN A 569 11.45 -29.64 -17.65
C GLN A 569 10.95 -29.38 -19.08
N ASP A 570 10.98 -28.14 -19.55
CA ASP A 570 10.51 -27.79 -20.89
C ASP A 570 11.44 -28.37 -21.99
N LEU A 571 12.76 -28.39 -21.75
CA LEU A 571 13.72 -29.04 -22.64
C LEU A 571 13.49 -30.56 -22.73
N THR A 572 13.16 -31.20 -21.61
CA THR A 572 12.85 -32.64 -21.55
C THR A 572 11.58 -32.94 -22.35
N LYS A 573 10.50 -32.18 -22.15
CA LYS A 573 9.25 -32.33 -22.91
C LYS A 573 9.43 -32.13 -24.41
N ALA A 574 10.24 -31.13 -24.81
CA ALA A 574 10.55 -30.87 -26.20
C ALA A 574 11.34 -32.04 -26.81
N TYR A 575 12.31 -32.59 -26.09
CA TYR A 575 13.07 -33.75 -26.55
C TYR A 575 12.18 -35.01 -26.66
N GLU A 576 11.35 -35.31 -25.67
CA GLU A 576 10.40 -36.43 -25.70
C GLU A 576 9.46 -36.35 -26.90
N THR A 577 8.93 -35.16 -27.18
CA THR A 577 8.01 -34.94 -28.30
C THR A 577 8.70 -35.04 -29.67
N LEU A 578 9.93 -34.54 -29.79
CA LEU A 578 10.64 -34.43 -31.07
C LEU A 578 11.55 -35.63 -31.40
N SER A 579 11.91 -36.43 -30.40
CA SER A 579 12.75 -37.64 -30.57
C SER A 579 11.97 -38.82 -31.12
N ASP A 580 10.71 -39.02 -30.70
CA ASP A 580 9.85 -40.05 -31.27
C ASP A 580 9.19 -39.59 -32.57
N ARG A 581 9.34 -40.39 -33.63
CA ARG A 581 8.81 -40.06 -34.96
C ARG A 581 7.29 -39.87 -34.95
N SER A 582 6.56 -40.72 -34.23
CA SER A 582 5.09 -40.66 -34.21
C SER A 582 4.57 -39.43 -33.44
N SER A 583 5.27 -39.06 -32.36
CA SER A 583 4.96 -37.89 -31.53
C SER A 583 5.33 -36.60 -32.24
N ARG A 584 6.44 -36.60 -32.98
CA ARG A 584 6.88 -35.49 -33.84
C ARG A 584 5.91 -35.21 -34.98
N GLU A 585 5.45 -36.25 -35.68
CA GLU A 585 4.46 -36.08 -36.76
C GLU A 585 3.14 -35.49 -36.25
N ARG A 586 2.69 -35.91 -35.05
CA ARG A 586 1.51 -35.32 -34.39
C ARG A 586 1.75 -33.88 -33.97
N TYR A 587 2.93 -33.57 -33.46
CA TYR A 587 3.30 -32.21 -33.08
C TYR A 587 3.39 -31.29 -34.31
N ASP A 588 4.01 -31.76 -35.38
CA ASP A 588 4.12 -31.03 -36.65
C ASP A 588 2.74 -30.76 -37.26
N ALA A 589 1.78 -31.69 -37.14
CA ALA A 589 0.40 -31.48 -37.54
C ALA A 589 -0.33 -30.39 -36.71
N THR A 590 0.14 -30.06 -35.51
CA THR A 590 -0.40 -28.94 -34.72
C THR A 590 0.23 -27.58 -35.06
N LEU A 591 1.30 -27.58 -35.86
CA LEU A 591 2.01 -26.37 -36.31
C LEU A 591 1.54 -25.86 -37.69
N ILE A 592 0.64 -26.59 -38.35
CA ILE A 592 -0.05 -26.24 -39.62
C ILE A 592 -1.37 -25.53 -39.29
#